data_AF-K9RBB8-F1
#
_entry.id   AF-K9RBB8-F1
#
_cell.length_a   1.000
_cell.length_b   1.000
_cell.length_c   1.000
_cell.angle_alpha   90.00
_cell.angle_beta   90.00
_cell.angle_gamma   90.00
#
_symmetry.space_group_name_H-M   'P 1'
#
loop_
_entity.id
_entity.type
_entity.pdbx_description
1 polymer ?
#
loop_
_entity_poly.entity_id
_entity_poly.type
_entity_poly.pdbx_seq_one_letter_code
_entity_poly.pdbx_strand_id
1 'polypeptide(L)'
;MAYSDCIQQRHTNCISRLFSINFNDYWKKRLSIFSGNSLVLIVDNDADNLQLTKQIVKLLGYRAITAKDGESALKLIEKHQFALVLLEVMLPEIDGINVARYLRENQNLVPVIALTSLPSHMFRDEALMAGCNGYIEKPFQIEYLEAAIKQLLFVPASSLINPVKP
;
A
#
# COMPACT_ATOMS: atom_id res chain seq x y z
N MET A 1 -4.54 35.52 32.50
CA MET A 1 -3.38 34.73 32.95
C MET A 1 -3.83 33.28 32.97
N ALA A 2 -3.73 32.61 31.82
CA ALA A 2 -2.62 31.74 31.39
C ALA A 2 -2.85 30.31 31.93
N TYR A 3 -3.34 29.40 31.07
CA TYR A 3 -2.57 28.44 30.23
C TYR A 3 -2.17 27.19 31.03
N SER A 4 -2.36 26.02 30.40
CA SER A 4 -2.13 24.63 30.86
C SER A 4 -3.41 23.93 31.37
N ASP A 5 -3.58 22.65 31.00
CA ASP A 5 -4.57 21.69 31.53
C ASP A 5 -5.81 21.37 30.68
N CYS A 6 -5.69 21.38 29.34
CA CYS A 6 -6.68 20.75 28.45
C CYS A 6 -6.06 19.81 27.42
N ILE A 7 -5.05 19.01 27.82
CA ILE A 7 -4.51 17.90 27.01
C ILE A 7 -4.24 16.71 27.95
N GLN A 8 -5.28 16.04 28.46
CA GLN A 8 -5.09 14.70 29.05
C GLN A 8 -6.34 13.81 29.25
N GLN A 9 -7.55 14.18 28.81
CA GLN A 9 -8.74 13.37 29.14
C GLN A 9 -9.74 13.11 28.00
N ARG A 10 -9.29 12.91 26.75
CA ARG A 10 -10.19 12.48 25.66
C ARG A 10 -9.61 11.46 24.67
N HIS A 11 -8.86 10.46 25.14
CA HIS A 11 -8.47 9.34 24.29
C HIS A 11 -8.57 8.01 25.04
N THR A 12 -9.75 7.38 25.01
CA THR A 12 -9.83 5.92 25.26
C THR A 12 -11.07 5.21 24.68
N ASN A 13 -12.14 5.89 24.23
CA ASN A 13 -13.42 5.20 24.02
C ASN A 13 -14.00 5.13 22.58
N CYS A 14 -13.22 5.34 21.51
CA CYS A 14 -13.74 5.20 20.13
C CYS A 14 -13.07 4.12 19.25
N ILE A 15 -12.13 3.31 19.75
CA ILE A 15 -11.42 2.31 18.92
C ILE A 15 -11.91 0.86 19.17
N SER A 16 -12.74 0.60 20.18
CA SER A 16 -13.07 -0.77 20.60
C SER A 16 -14.30 -1.43 19.95
N ARG A 17 -14.89 -0.86 18.87
CA ARG A 17 -16.15 -1.42 18.31
C ARG A 17 -16.19 -1.77 16.82
N LEU A 18 -15.07 -1.71 16.10
CA LEU A 18 -15.00 -2.17 14.69
C LEU A 18 -13.97 -3.28 14.41
N PHE A 19 -13.32 -3.83 15.43
CA PHE A 19 -12.33 -4.91 15.27
C PHE A 19 -12.87 -6.26 15.74
N SER A 20 -13.80 -6.85 14.98
CA SER A 20 -14.07 -8.30 15.03
C SER A 20 -13.31 -9.08 13.95
N ILE A 21 -12.36 -8.45 13.27
CA ILE A 21 -11.37 -9.19 12.48
C ILE A 21 -10.14 -9.33 13.37
N ASN A 22 -9.89 -10.56 13.83
CA ASN A 22 -8.75 -10.91 14.65
C ASN A 22 -7.47 -10.53 13.88
N PHE A 23 -6.86 -9.41 14.26
CA PHE A 23 -5.68 -8.82 13.60
C PHE A 23 -4.56 -9.88 13.40
N ASN A 24 -4.46 -10.83 14.33
CA ASN A 24 -3.46 -11.89 14.34
C ASN A 24 -3.71 -13.00 13.28
N ASP A 25 -4.97 -13.30 12.94
CA ASP A 25 -5.29 -14.35 11.96
C ASP A 25 -5.13 -13.86 10.51
N TYR A 26 -5.39 -12.57 10.29
CA TYR A 26 -5.20 -11.92 9.00
C TYR A 26 -3.73 -11.94 8.56
N TRP A 27 -2.81 -11.54 9.45
CA TRP A 27 -1.38 -11.56 9.14
C TRP A 27 -0.87 -12.99 8.97
N LYS A 28 -1.28 -13.97 9.80
CA LYS A 28 -0.88 -15.37 9.64
C LYS A 28 -1.26 -15.98 8.28
N LYS A 29 -2.41 -15.62 7.72
CA LYS A 29 -2.85 -16.08 6.39
C LYS A 29 -2.08 -15.41 5.25
N ARG A 30 -1.59 -14.19 5.47
CA ARG A 30 -0.83 -13.38 4.51
C ARG A 30 0.69 -13.66 4.55
N LEU A 31 1.18 -14.14 5.69
CA LEU A 31 2.59 -14.42 5.96
C LEU A 31 3.15 -15.63 5.17
N SER A 32 2.31 -16.47 4.55
CA SER A 32 2.75 -17.73 3.95
C SER A 32 3.11 -17.67 2.45
N ILE A 33 2.96 -16.55 1.72
CA ILE A 33 2.96 -16.62 0.23
C ILE A 33 3.52 -15.40 -0.52
N PHE A 34 4.69 -14.86 -0.15
CA PHE A 34 5.38 -13.91 -1.07
C PHE A 34 6.83 -14.35 -1.33
N SER A 35 6.96 -15.44 -2.08
CA SER A 35 8.19 -15.80 -2.81
C SER A 35 8.31 -14.92 -4.07
N GLY A 36 9.51 -14.88 -4.69
CA GLY A 36 9.92 -13.99 -5.81
C GLY A 36 9.14 -14.12 -7.14
N ASN A 37 7.82 -14.04 -7.08
CA ASN A 37 6.89 -14.09 -8.20
C ASN A 37 5.58 -13.32 -7.91
N SER A 38 5.60 -12.46 -6.88
CA SER A 38 4.45 -11.64 -6.48
C SER A 38 4.10 -10.65 -7.58
N LEU A 39 2.79 -10.42 -7.78
CA LEU A 39 2.28 -9.56 -8.85
C LEU A 39 2.03 -8.14 -8.31
N VAL A 40 2.68 -7.15 -8.90
CA VAL A 40 2.53 -5.73 -8.56
C VAL A 40 1.70 -5.04 -9.65
N LEU A 41 0.72 -4.24 -9.23
CA LEU A 41 0.02 -3.32 -10.12
C LEU A 41 0.71 -1.96 -10.08
N ILE A 42 0.95 -1.37 -11.24
CA ILE A 42 1.50 -0.02 -11.39
C ILE A 42 0.44 0.83 -12.08
N VAL A 43 0.04 1.93 -11.47
CA VAL A 43 -1.00 2.81 -11.98
C VAL A 43 -0.43 4.21 -12.14
N ASP A 44 -0.40 4.71 -13.36
CA ASP A 44 0.14 6.01 -13.72
C ASP A 44 -0.42 6.43 -15.08
N ASN A 45 -0.74 7.71 -15.26
CA ASN A 45 -1.26 8.22 -16.54
C ASN A 45 -0.16 8.55 -17.55
N ASP A 46 1.11 8.54 -17.14
CA ASP A 46 2.27 8.74 -18.00
C ASP A 46 2.90 7.41 -18.43
N ALA A 47 3.04 7.21 -19.75
CA ALA A 47 3.52 5.96 -20.31
C ALA A 47 5.00 5.67 -20.00
N ASP A 48 5.83 6.71 -19.88
CA ASP A 48 7.25 6.59 -19.57
C ASP A 48 7.43 6.18 -18.10
N ASN A 49 6.67 6.79 -17.19
CA ASN A 49 6.60 6.38 -15.78
C ASN A 49 6.17 4.92 -15.62
N LEU A 50 5.12 4.50 -16.34
CA LEU A 50 4.67 3.10 -16.35
C LEU A 50 5.79 2.16 -16.79
N GLN A 51 6.46 2.48 -17.89
CA GLN A 51 7.54 1.66 -18.44
C GLN A 51 8.74 1.58 -17.48
N LEU A 52 9.20 2.72 -16.97
CA LEU A 52 10.32 2.81 -16.04
C LEU A 52 10.04 2.04 -14.75
N THR A 53 8.90 2.30 -14.11
CA THR A 53 8.52 1.63 -12.86
C THR A 53 8.35 0.13 -13.07
N LYS A 54 7.79 -0.29 -14.21
CA LYS A 54 7.68 -1.71 -14.58
C LYS A 54 9.02 -2.39 -14.73
N GLN A 55 10.01 -1.71 -15.33
CA GLN A 55 11.38 -2.24 -15.44
C GLN A 55 12.01 -2.38 -14.05
N ILE A 56 11.89 -1.37 -13.19
CA ILE A 56 12.41 -1.40 -11.82
C ILE A 56 11.79 -2.58 -11.05
N VAL A 57 10.45 -2.68 -11.02
CA VAL A 57 9.75 -3.77 -10.31
C VAL A 57 10.17 -5.16 -10.82
N LYS A 58 10.39 -5.32 -12.13
CA LYS A 58 10.90 -6.57 -12.71
C LYS A 58 12.35 -6.86 -12.32
N LEU A 59 13.22 -5.85 -12.31
CA LEU A 59 14.61 -5.98 -11.86
C LEU A 59 14.69 -6.41 -10.39
N LEU A 60 13.74 -5.97 -9.57
CA LEU A 60 13.58 -6.39 -8.17
C LEU A 60 13.00 -7.81 -8.00
N GLY A 61 12.74 -8.54 -9.09
CA GLY A 61 12.28 -9.94 -9.06
C GLY A 61 10.77 -10.12 -8.94
N TYR A 62 9.97 -9.07 -9.18
CA TYR A 62 8.50 -9.15 -9.14
C TYR A 62 7.88 -9.17 -10.54
N ARG A 63 6.66 -9.70 -10.65
CA ARG A 63 5.85 -9.56 -11.87
C ARG A 63 5.09 -8.24 -11.81
N ALA A 64 4.82 -7.63 -12.97
CA ALA A 64 4.18 -6.32 -13.05
C ALA A 64 3.10 -6.27 -14.14
N ILE A 65 1.93 -5.72 -13.78
CA ILE A 65 0.87 -5.27 -14.68
C ILE A 65 0.73 -3.76 -14.54
N THR A 66 0.39 -3.07 -15.63
CA THR A 66 0.25 -1.61 -15.68
C THR A 66 -1.20 -1.22 -15.99
N ALA A 67 -1.70 -0.16 -15.36
CA ALA A 67 -2.94 0.54 -15.68
C ALA A 67 -2.64 2.01 -15.92
N LYS A 68 -3.38 2.65 -16.83
CA LYS A 68 -3.13 4.04 -17.22
C LYS A 68 -4.05 5.07 -16.53
N ASP A 69 -5.02 4.58 -15.78
CA ASP A 69 -6.07 5.37 -15.14
C ASP A 69 -6.70 4.57 -13.99
N GLY A 70 -7.47 5.24 -13.13
CA GLY A 70 -8.11 4.61 -11.97
C GLY A 70 -9.13 3.55 -12.36
N GLU A 71 -9.89 3.74 -13.45
CA GLU A 71 -10.92 2.79 -13.89
C GLU A 71 -10.31 1.45 -14.33
N SER A 72 -9.26 1.49 -15.15
CA SER A 72 -8.53 0.29 -15.58
C SER A 72 -7.83 -0.39 -14.41
N ALA A 73 -7.32 0.37 -13.44
CA ALA A 73 -6.75 -0.17 -12.22
C ALA A 73 -7.78 -0.98 -11.42
N LEU A 74 -8.96 -0.41 -11.16
CA LEU A 74 -10.03 -1.09 -10.43
C LEU A 74 -10.49 -2.37 -11.16
N LYS A 75 -10.70 -2.30 -12.49
CA LYS A 75 -11.03 -3.47 -13.33
C LYS A 75 -9.98 -4.58 -13.25
N LEU A 76 -8.70 -4.23 -13.16
CA LEU A 76 -7.63 -5.24 -13.02
C LEU A 76 -7.60 -5.84 -11.62
N ILE A 77 -7.84 -5.04 -10.58
CA ILE A 77 -7.86 -5.49 -9.19
C ILE A 77 -8.98 -6.52 -8.95
N GLU A 78 -10.11 -6.39 -9.65
CA GLU A 78 -11.17 -7.40 -9.62
C GLU A 78 -10.76 -8.73 -10.27
N LYS A 79 -9.89 -8.69 -11.29
CA LYS A 79 -9.49 -9.85 -12.10
C LYS A 79 -8.26 -10.58 -11.58
N HIS A 80 -7.43 -9.90 -10.79
CA HIS A 80 -6.12 -10.40 -10.38
C HIS A 80 -5.88 -10.19 -8.89
N GLN A 81 -5.15 -11.12 -8.27
CA GLN A 81 -4.69 -10.95 -6.89
C GLN A 81 -3.31 -10.28 -6.90
N PHE A 82 -3.29 -8.99 -6.58
CA PHE A 82 -2.06 -8.21 -6.45
C PHE A 82 -1.49 -8.30 -5.05
N ALA A 83 -0.16 -8.36 -4.97
CA ALA A 83 0.59 -8.30 -3.73
C ALA A 83 0.79 -6.86 -3.25
N LEU A 84 0.85 -5.91 -4.20
CA LEU A 84 1.10 -4.49 -3.99
C LEU A 84 0.54 -3.68 -5.16
N VAL A 85 0.08 -2.47 -4.87
CA VAL A 85 -0.23 -1.43 -5.87
C VAL A 85 0.73 -0.25 -5.67
N LEU A 86 1.39 0.18 -6.75
CA LEU A 86 2.08 1.46 -6.86
C LEU A 86 1.15 2.42 -7.60
N LEU A 87 0.71 3.48 -6.94
CA LEU A 87 -0.42 4.29 -7.38
C LEU A 87 -0.06 5.77 -7.50
N GLU A 88 -0.12 6.31 -8.71
CA GLU A 88 -0.13 7.75 -8.93
C GLU A 88 -1.39 8.36 -8.30
N VAL A 89 -1.23 9.53 -7.67
CA VAL A 89 -2.31 10.27 -7.04
C VAL A 89 -3.09 11.05 -8.10
N MET A 90 -2.39 11.74 -9.00
CA MET A 90 -3.03 12.57 -10.02
C MET A 90 -3.36 11.73 -11.26
N LEU A 91 -4.55 11.13 -11.26
CA LEU A 91 -5.08 10.35 -12.40
C LEU A 91 -6.32 11.03 -13.01
N PRO A 92 -6.60 10.83 -14.30
CA PRO A 92 -7.83 11.30 -14.93
C PRO A 92 -9.05 10.52 -14.44
N GLU A 93 -10.21 11.19 -14.40
CA GLU A 93 -11.53 10.69 -14.00
C GLU A 93 -11.64 10.22 -12.54
N ILE A 94 -10.81 9.26 -12.13
CA ILE A 94 -10.72 8.75 -10.76
C ILE A 94 -9.28 8.93 -10.29
N ASP A 95 -9.07 9.85 -9.36
CA ASP A 95 -7.77 10.08 -8.75
C ASP A 95 -7.32 8.89 -7.86
N GLY A 96 -6.02 8.80 -7.60
CA GLY A 96 -5.44 7.70 -6.82
C GLY A 96 -5.91 7.66 -5.36
N ILE A 97 -6.27 8.80 -4.76
CA ILE A 97 -6.82 8.85 -3.40
C ILE A 97 -8.17 8.13 -3.37
N ASN A 98 -9.03 8.39 -4.36
CA ASN A 98 -10.31 7.74 -4.53
C ASN A 98 -10.18 6.25 -4.89
N VAL A 99 -9.18 5.86 -5.69
CA VAL A 99 -8.86 4.43 -5.91
C VAL A 99 -8.50 3.75 -4.58
N ALA A 100 -7.61 4.35 -3.78
CA ALA A 100 -7.21 3.77 -2.49
C ALA A 100 -8.40 3.64 -1.52
N ARG A 101 -9.24 4.68 -1.44
CA ARG A 101 -10.46 4.71 -0.62
C ARG A 101 -11.44 3.61 -1.05
N TYR A 102 -11.69 3.49 -2.35
CA TYR A 102 -12.55 2.44 -2.91
C TYR A 102 -12.08 1.05 -2.51
N LEU A 103 -10.77 0.78 -2.56
CA LEU A 103 -10.22 -0.51 -2.14
C LEU A 103 -10.56 -0.83 -0.68
N ARG A 104 -10.41 0.16 0.23
CA ARG A 104 -10.71 -0.04 1.66
C ARG A 104 -12.20 -0.22 1.91
N GLU A 105 -13.05 0.56 1.26
CA GLU A 105 -14.51 0.44 1.35
C GLU A 105 -15.01 -0.94 0.90
N ASN A 106 -14.36 -1.53 -0.10
CA ASN A 106 -14.63 -2.89 -0.58
C ASN A 106 -13.85 -3.98 0.15
N GLN A 107 -13.30 -3.69 1.33
CA GLN A 107 -12.52 -4.61 2.17
C GLN A 107 -11.30 -5.24 1.46
N ASN A 108 -10.85 -4.62 0.37
CA ASN A 108 -9.61 -5.01 -0.30
C ASN A 108 -8.43 -4.36 0.43
N LEU A 109 -7.61 -5.21 1.04
CA LEU A 109 -6.48 -4.84 1.88
C LEU A 109 -5.14 -5.03 1.15
N VAL A 110 -5.15 -5.02 -0.19
CA VAL A 110 -3.90 -4.93 -0.96
C VAL A 110 -3.12 -3.68 -0.49
N PRO A 111 -1.81 -3.79 -0.20
CA PRO A 111 -1.01 -2.64 0.14
C PRO A 111 -0.94 -1.68 -1.03
N VAL A 112 -0.97 -0.40 -0.71
CA VAL A 112 -0.88 0.67 -1.71
C VAL A 112 0.26 1.60 -1.30
N ILE A 113 1.19 1.85 -2.21
CA ILE A 113 2.16 2.94 -2.06
C ILE A 113 1.73 4.04 -3.04
N ALA A 114 1.44 5.23 -2.52
CA ALA A 114 1.31 6.41 -3.35
C ALA A 114 2.69 6.75 -3.94
N LEU A 115 2.79 6.75 -5.27
CA LEU A 115 4.03 6.99 -6.01
C LEU A 115 3.79 8.17 -6.96
N THR A 116 4.10 9.39 -6.51
CA THR A 116 3.59 10.63 -7.15
C THR A 116 4.61 11.76 -7.10
N SER A 117 4.52 12.72 -8.01
CA SER A 117 5.32 13.96 -7.96
C SER A 117 4.75 14.99 -6.96
N LEU A 118 3.63 14.70 -6.30
CA LEU A 118 3.07 15.58 -5.29
C LEU A 118 3.95 15.61 -4.03
N PRO A 119 4.18 16.78 -3.42
CA PRO A 119 5.03 16.89 -2.24
C PRO A 119 4.38 16.26 -1.00
N SER A 120 5.12 15.38 -0.33
CA SER A 120 4.67 14.59 0.81
C SER A 120 4.22 15.46 1.98
N HIS A 121 4.87 16.59 2.25
CA HIS A 121 4.50 17.48 3.35
C HIS A 121 3.07 18.05 3.22
N MET A 122 2.46 17.99 2.03
CA MET A 122 1.07 18.42 1.81
C MET A 122 0.11 17.24 1.64
N PHE A 123 0.51 16.18 0.92
CA PHE A 123 -0.43 15.15 0.46
C PHE A 123 -0.28 13.78 1.14
N ARG A 124 0.80 13.58 1.91
CA ARG A 124 1.07 12.27 2.52
C ARG A 124 -0.03 11.85 3.49
N ASP A 125 -0.46 12.75 4.35
CA ASP A 125 -1.45 12.42 5.39
C ASP A 125 -2.80 12.07 4.77
N GLU A 126 -3.22 12.79 3.73
CA GLU A 126 -4.44 12.47 2.98
C GLU A 126 -4.36 11.07 2.34
N ALA A 127 -3.24 10.75 1.67
CA ALA A 127 -3.04 9.44 1.07
C ALA A 127 -3.10 8.31 2.10
N LEU A 128 -2.46 8.48 3.26
CA LEU A 128 -2.51 7.49 4.34
C LEU A 128 -3.92 7.35 4.94
N MET A 129 -4.64 8.46 5.13
CA MET A 129 -6.02 8.43 5.60
C MET A 129 -6.98 7.73 4.63
N ALA A 130 -6.72 7.86 3.32
CA ALA A 130 -7.46 7.13 2.29
C ALA A 130 -7.13 5.63 2.23
N GLY A 131 -6.08 5.20 2.93
CA GLY A 131 -5.73 3.79 3.09
C GLY A 131 -4.41 3.38 2.44
N CYS A 132 -3.61 4.31 1.90
CA CYS A 132 -2.25 3.99 1.47
C CYS A 132 -1.39 3.54 2.67
N ASN A 133 -0.46 2.63 2.39
CA ASN A 133 0.50 2.09 3.36
C ASN A 133 1.85 2.80 3.29
N GLY A 134 2.13 3.49 2.17
CA GLY A 134 3.35 4.26 1.96
C GLY A 134 3.13 5.43 1.00
N TYR A 135 4.09 6.34 1.00
CA TYR A 135 4.13 7.51 0.12
C TYR A 135 5.56 7.72 -0.33
N ILE A 136 5.76 7.84 -1.63
CA ILE A 136 7.05 8.04 -2.28
C ILE A 136 6.90 9.17 -3.28
N GLU A 137 7.69 10.23 -3.09
CA GLU A 137 7.79 11.32 -4.05
C GLU A 137 8.63 10.89 -5.26
N LYS A 138 8.22 11.32 -6.45
CA LYS A 138 9.04 11.30 -7.66
C LYS A 138 9.83 12.62 -7.77
N PRO A 139 11.08 12.59 -8.24
CA PRO A 139 11.88 11.41 -8.57
C PRO A 139 12.36 10.68 -7.31
N PHE A 140 12.50 9.36 -7.40
CA PHE A 140 12.96 8.50 -6.29
C PHE A 140 14.21 7.70 -6.68
N GLN A 141 14.98 7.31 -5.66
CA GLN A 141 16.05 6.33 -5.80
C GLN A 141 15.47 4.91 -5.80
N ILE A 142 16.04 4.01 -6.61
CA ILE A 142 15.55 2.63 -6.75
C ILE A 142 15.59 1.91 -5.40
N GLU A 143 16.62 2.16 -4.60
CA GLU A 143 16.84 1.59 -3.28
C GLU A 143 15.71 1.95 -2.31
N TYR A 144 15.15 3.16 -2.43
CA TYR A 144 14.04 3.60 -1.59
C TYR A 144 12.73 2.88 -1.97
N LEU A 145 12.45 2.75 -3.27
CA LEU A 145 11.30 1.96 -3.73
C LEU A 145 11.46 0.48 -3.35
N GLU A 146 12.65 -0.09 -3.51
CA GLU A 146 12.96 -1.46 -3.12
C GLU A 146 12.72 -1.68 -1.61
N ALA A 147 13.24 -0.79 -0.77
CA ALA A 147 13.05 -0.87 0.68
C ALA A 147 11.57 -0.82 1.06
N ALA A 148 10.79 0.09 0.46
CA ALA A 148 9.36 0.20 0.72
C ALA A 148 8.58 -1.04 0.26
N ILE A 149 8.90 -1.59 -0.92
CA ILE A 149 8.30 -2.83 -1.42
C ILE A 149 8.63 -3.99 -0.47
N LYS A 150 9.90 -4.14 -0.07
CA LYS A 150 10.32 -5.19 0.86
C LYS A 150 9.64 -5.02 2.22
N GLN A 151 9.47 -3.82 2.74
CA GLN A 151 8.78 -3.61 4.02
C GLN A 151 7.33 -4.11 4.00
N LEU A 152 6.64 -4.01 2.86
CA LEU A 152 5.24 -4.41 2.71
C LEU A 152 5.06 -5.88 2.26
N LEU A 153 6.06 -6.45 1.58
CA LEU A 153 6.00 -7.81 1.03
C LEU A 153 6.84 -8.84 1.81
N PHE A 154 7.82 -8.40 2.59
CA PHE A 154 8.70 -9.30 3.32
C PHE A 154 8.06 -9.77 4.64
N VAL A 155 8.16 -11.08 4.84
CA VAL A 155 7.76 -11.77 6.07
C VAL A 155 9.03 -12.26 6.75
N PRO A 156 9.34 -11.86 7.99
CA PRO A 156 10.50 -12.39 8.69
C PRO A 156 10.31 -13.90 8.94
N ALA A 157 11.33 -14.67 8.55
CA ALA A 157 11.40 -16.12 8.67
C ALA A 157 11.21 -16.65 10.12
N SER A 158 11.35 -15.79 11.13
CA SER A 158 11.03 -16.10 12.53
C SER A 158 9.56 -16.47 12.79
N SER A 159 8.69 -16.24 11.81
CA SER A 159 7.27 -16.62 11.83
C SER A 159 7.03 -18.04 11.29
N LEU A 160 8.09 -18.71 10.79
CA LEU A 160 8.08 -20.08 10.26
C LEU A 160 8.75 -21.08 11.21
N ILE A 161 8.85 -20.76 12.51
CA ILE A 161 9.32 -21.73 13.49
C ILE A 161 8.28 -22.86 13.58
N ASN A 162 8.61 -23.99 12.95
CA ASN A 162 7.93 -25.27 13.11
C ASN A 162 7.79 -25.58 14.60
N PRO A 163 6.66 -26.13 15.07
CA PRO A 163 6.56 -26.61 16.44
C PRO A 163 7.66 -27.65 16.67
N VAL A 164 8.64 -27.32 17.52
CA VAL A 164 9.54 -28.33 18.09
C VAL A 164 8.68 -29.22 18.96
N LYS A 165 8.37 -30.41 18.46
CA LYS A 165 7.89 -31.54 19.26
C LYS A 165 9.12 -32.19 19.89
N PRO A 166 9.14 -32.44 21.20
CA PRO A 166 8.40 -33.59 21.76
C PRO A 166 7.23 -33.20 22.66
#